data_AF-A0A946LZ92-F1
#
_entry.id   AF-A0A946LZ92-F1
#
_cell.length_a   1.000
_cell.length_b   1.000
_cell.length_c   1.000
_cell.angle_alpha   90.00
_cell.angle_beta   90.00
_cell.angle_gamma   90.00
#
_symmetry.space_group_name_H-M   'P 1'
#
loop_
_entity.id
_entity.type
_entity.pdbx_description
1 polymer ?
#
loop_
_entity_poly.entity_id
_entity_poly.type
_entity_poly.pdbx_seq_one_letter_code
_entity_poly.pdbx_strand_id
1 'polypeptide(L)'
;MAQNQAIPGYTPGTHPDLPPPVRTTGMVGWVRTNLLSSPLNIALTLFSIWLLWSIVPPAFNWVLTDAIWSADTRKECWALMSAPRDGACWAFIRGS
;
A
#
# COMPACT_ATOMS: atom_id res chain seq x y z
N MET A 1 34.72 -21.47 42.43
CA MET A 1 35.69 -21.21 41.34
C MET A 1 35.07 -21.73 40.04
N ALA A 2 34.36 -20.89 39.30
CA ALA A 2 33.85 -21.24 37.97
C ALA A 2 34.07 -20.03 37.06
N GLN A 3 35.22 -20.02 36.40
CA GLN A 3 35.55 -19.11 35.31
C GLN A 3 34.84 -19.64 34.07
N ASN A 4 33.86 -18.91 33.52
CA ASN A 4 33.41 -19.16 32.14
C ASN A 4 32.81 -17.91 31.50
N GLN A 5 33.64 -16.88 31.37
CA GLN A 5 33.36 -15.71 30.52
C GLN A 5 34.18 -15.84 29.24
N ALA A 6 33.59 -16.37 28.18
CA ALA A 6 34.06 -16.16 26.81
C ALA A 6 33.32 -14.94 26.21
N ILE A 7 33.41 -13.77 26.86
CA ILE A 7 33.09 -12.51 26.21
C ILE A 7 34.43 -11.96 25.73
N PRO A 8 34.66 -11.79 24.42
CA PRO A 8 35.86 -11.11 23.95
C PRO A 8 35.90 -9.71 24.58
N GLY A 9 36.86 -9.48 25.46
CA GLY A 9 37.06 -8.19 26.12
C GLY A 9 37.63 -7.21 25.12
N TYR A 10 36.76 -6.49 24.41
CA TYR A 10 37.17 -5.34 23.59
C TYR A 10 37.33 -4.12 24.50
N THR A 11 38.36 -3.31 24.25
CA THR A 11 38.48 -2.01 24.90
C THR A 11 37.39 -1.07 24.38
N PRO A 12 36.90 -0.10 25.18
CA PRO A 12 35.91 0.87 24.71
C PRO A 12 36.39 1.53 23.40
N GLY A 13 35.66 1.31 22.30
CA GLY A 13 35.99 1.83 20.96
C GLY A 13 36.72 0.87 20.00
N THR A 14 37.00 -0.38 20.39
CA THR A 14 37.65 -1.38 19.51
C THR A 14 36.74 -2.54 19.09
N HIS A 15 35.42 -2.42 19.31
CA HIS A 15 34.48 -3.43 18.84
C HIS A 15 34.42 -3.44 17.30
N PRO A 16 34.53 -4.61 16.65
CA PRO A 16 34.33 -4.71 15.21
C PRO A 16 32.88 -4.37 14.86
N ASP A 17 32.68 -3.65 13.75
CA ASP A 17 31.35 -3.33 13.24
C ASP A 17 30.62 -4.63 12.85
N LEU A 18 29.48 -4.88 13.50
CA LEU A 18 28.58 -5.96 13.08
C LEU A 18 27.65 -5.46 11.98
N PRO A 19 27.29 -6.31 11.00
CA PRO A 19 26.25 -5.96 10.04
C PRO A 19 24.95 -5.61 10.80
N PRO A 20 24.19 -4.61 10.33
CA PRO A 20 22.96 -4.21 10.99
C PRO A 20 22.00 -5.41 11.09
N PRO A 21 21.22 -5.53 12.18
CA PRO A 21 20.34 -6.67 12.37
C PRO A 21 19.45 -6.87 11.14
N VAL A 22 19.52 -8.06 10.53
CA VAL A 22 18.74 -8.42 9.32
C VAL A 22 17.22 -8.24 9.51
N ARG A 23 16.74 -8.16 10.75
CA ARG A 23 15.31 -7.93 11.07
C ARG A 23 14.88 -6.46 11.06
N THR A 24 15.83 -5.51 11.07
CA THR A 24 15.53 -4.06 11.08
C THR A 24 15.85 -3.38 9.76
N THR A 25 16.44 -4.10 8.81
CA THR A 25 16.81 -3.58 7.49
C THR A 25 15.83 -4.08 6.41
N GLY A 26 15.64 -3.28 5.36
CA GLY A 26 14.79 -3.62 4.20
C GLY A 26 13.29 -3.33 4.37
N MET A 27 12.53 -3.62 3.31
CA MET A 27 11.09 -3.30 3.20
C MET A 27 10.26 -3.95 4.31
N VAL A 28 10.54 -5.22 4.63
CA VAL A 28 9.82 -5.97 5.68
C VAL A 28 10.08 -5.37 7.07
N GLY A 29 11.33 -4.98 7.36
CA GLY A 29 11.68 -4.28 8.61
C GLY A 29 10.98 -2.93 8.72
N TRP A 30 10.89 -2.18 7.61
CA TRP A 30 10.18 -0.90 7.56
C TRP A 30 8.68 -1.05 7.83
N VAL A 31 8.00 -2.02 7.20
CA VAL A 31 6.56 -2.26 7.41
C VAL A 31 6.29 -2.63 8.86
N ARG A 32 7.11 -3.50 9.45
CA ARG A 32 6.92 -3.91 10.85
C ARG A 32 7.13 -2.75 11.84
N THR A 33 8.11 -1.89 11.58
CA THR A 33 8.41 -0.73 12.43
C THR A 33 7.43 0.44 12.26
N ASN A 34 6.84 0.63 11.08
CA ASN A 34 5.95 1.77 10.82
C ASN A 34 4.46 1.39 10.91
N LEU A 35 4.05 0.28 10.29
CA LEU A 35 2.64 -0.12 10.21
C LEU A 35 2.23 -1.07 11.34
N LEU A 36 3.13 -1.92 11.83
CA LEU A 36 2.82 -2.96 12.83
C LEU A 36 3.53 -2.75 14.18
N SER A 37 3.87 -1.50 14.49
CA SER A 37 4.65 -1.14 15.69
C SER A 37 3.87 -1.21 17.01
N SER A 38 2.54 -1.15 16.96
CA SER A 38 1.68 -1.23 18.14
C SER A 38 0.37 -1.96 17.81
N PRO A 39 -0.34 -2.52 18.82
CA PRO A 39 -1.65 -3.16 18.60
C PRO A 39 -2.66 -2.23 17.91
N LEU A 40 -2.64 -0.93 18.21
CA LEU A 40 -3.47 0.07 17.55
C LEU A 40 -3.09 0.22 16.08
N ASN A 41 -1.79 0.34 15.76
CA ASN A 41 -1.34 0.47 14.38
C ASN A 41 -1.68 -0.78 13.55
N ILE A 42 -1.61 -1.96 14.16
CA ILE A 42 -2.05 -3.22 13.53
C ILE A 42 -3.54 -3.15 13.20
N ALA A 43 -4.39 -2.78 14.16
CA ALA A 43 -5.83 -2.65 13.94
C ALA A 43 -6.16 -1.63 12.84
N LEU A 44 -5.50 -0.47 12.86
CA LEU A 44 -5.67 0.57 11.85
C LEU A 44 -5.22 0.10 10.47
N THR A 45 -4.09 -0.62 10.39
CA THR A 45 -3.58 -1.18 9.12
C THR A 45 -4.56 -2.19 8.53
N LEU A 46 -5.10 -3.10 9.35
CA LEU A 46 -6.12 -4.05 8.90
C LEU A 46 -7.39 -3.35 8.44
N PHE A 47 -7.83 -2.32 9.18
CA PHE A 47 -8.99 -1.52 8.80
C PHE A 47 -8.76 -0.78 7.47
N SER A 48 -7.59 -0.19 7.26
CA SER A 48 -7.23 0.45 5.98
C SER A 48 -7.23 -0.55 4.82
N ILE A 49 -6.67 -1.76 5.03
CA ILE A 49 -6.71 -2.83 4.01
C ILE A 49 -8.15 -3.21 3.69
N TRP A 50 -9.00 -3.37 4.70
CA TRP A 50 -10.42 -3.69 4.51
C TRP A 50 -11.16 -2.58 3.73
N LEU A 51 -10.87 -1.32 4.05
CA LEU A 51 -11.46 -0.17 3.35
C LEU A 51 -11.01 -0.13 1.88
N LEU A 52 -9.71 -0.33 1.64
CA LEU A 52 -9.17 -0.42 0.28
C LEU A 52 -9.80 -1.57 -0.49
N TRP A 53 -9.96 -2.74 0.13
CA TRP A 53 -10.63 -3.88 -0.50
C TRP A 53 -12.09 -3.59 -0.85
N SER A 54 -12.77 -2.75 -0.06
CA SER A 54 -14.15 -2.38 -0.33
C SER A 54 -14.29 -1.33 -1.45
N ILE A 55 -13.29 -0.45 -1.63
CA ILE A 55 -13.36 0.68 -2.57
C ILE A 55 -12.66 0.38 -3.90
N VAL A 56 -11.52 -0.32 -3.87
CA VAL A 56 -10.69 -0.52 -5.06
C VAL A 56 -11.40 -1.33 -6.15
N PRO A 57 -12.06 -2.48 -5.86
CA PRO A 57 -12.79 -3.23 -6.88
C PRO A 57 -13.93 -2.44 -7.56
N PRO A 58 -14.87 -1.78 -6.84
CA PRO A 58 -15.90 -0.99 -7.50
C PRO A 58 -15.33 0.23 -8.22
N ALA A 59 -14.28 0.88 -7.69
CA ALA A 59 -13.62 1.98 -8.39
C ALA A 59 -12.97 1.52 -9.71
N PHE A 60 -12.37 0.34 -9.73
CA PHE A 60 -11.77 -0.24 -10.93
C PHE A 60 -12.85 -0.61 -11.96
N ASN A 61 -13.97 -1.18 -11.52
CA ASN A 61 -15.12 -1.46 -12.40
C ASN A 61 -15.66 -0.18 -13.02
N TRP A 62 -15.90 0.85 -12.20
CA TRP A 62 -16.38 2.16 -12.65
C TRP A 62 -15.46 2.81 -13.67
N VAL A 63 -14.14 2.69 -13.47
CA VAL A 63 -13.16 3.39 -14.31
C VAL A 63 -12.79 2.63 -15.58
N LEU A 64 -12.95 1.30 -15.64
CA LEU A 64 -12.54 0.51 -16.81
C LEU A 64 -13.68 -0.29 -17.45
N THR A 65 -14.51 -0.91 -16.63
CA THR A 65 -15.49 -1.92 -17.07
C THR A 65 -16.80 -1.26 -17.49
N ASP A 66 -17.32 -0.38 -16.64
CA ASP A 66 -18.57 0.37 -16.89
C ASP A 66 -18.31 1.69 -17.65
N ALA A 67 -17.06 1.90 -18.06
CA ALA A 67 -16.64 3.15 -18.67
C ALA A 67 -16.96 3.21 -20.17
N ILE A 68 -17.37 4.39 -20.63
CA ILE A 68 -17.67 4.65 -22.03
C ILE A 68 -16.45 5.28 -22.71
N TRP A 69 -15.92 4.58 -23.72
CA TRP A 69 -14.68 4.94 -24.40
C TRP A 69 -14.87 5.81 -25.64
N SER A 70 -16.06 5.80 -26.24
CA SER A 70 -16.38 6.53 -27.48
C SER A 70 -17.78 7.14 -27.36
N ALA A 71 -17.87 8.46 -27.45
CA ALA A 71 -19.10 9.25 -27.46
C ALA A 71 -18.78 10.65 -27.98
N ASP A 72 -19.67 11.26 -28.77
CA ASP A 72 -19.45 12.59 -29.35
C ASP A 72 -19.86 13.71 -28.37
N THR A 73 -20.79 13.42 -27.45
CA THR A 73 -21.27 14.42 -26.47
C THR A 73 -21.44 13.84 -25.07
N ARG A 74 -21.48 14.72 -24.05
CA ARG A 74 -21.74 14.32 -22.66
C ARG A 74 -23.10 13.64 -22.50
N LYS A 75 -24.10 14.12 -23.25
CA LYS A 75 -25.46 13.59 -23.21
C LYS A 75 -25.50 12.16 -23.75
N GLU A 76 -24.78 11.90 -24.84
CA GLU A 76 -24.64 10.56 -25.41
C GLU A 76 -23.91 9.63 -24.44
N CYS A 77 -22.82 10.10 -23.82
CA CYS A 77 -22.10 9.32 -22.82
C CYS A 77 -22.99 8.87 -21.65
N TRP A 78 -23.90 9.73 -21.17
CA TRP A 78 -24.88 9.35 -20.14
C TRP A 78 -26.02 8.47 -20.66
N ALA A 79 -26.39 8.59 -21.94
CA ALA A 79 -27.41 7.75 -22.55
C ALA A 79 -26.92 6.30 -22.79
N LEU A 80 -25.61 6.11 -22.95
CA LEU A 80 -24.97 4.80 -23.11
C LEU A 80 -24.72 4.07 -21.78
N MET A 81 -24.92 4.74 -20.64
CA MET A 81 -24.76 4.15 -19.30
C MET A 81 -26.09 3.62 -18.76
N SER A 82 -26.03 2.54 -17.97
CA SER A 82 -27.21 1.93 -17.32
C SER A 82 -27.92 2.89 -16.36
N ALA A 83 -27.15 3.77 -15.70
CA ALA A 83 -27.66 4.85 -14.89
C ALA A 83 -26.80 6.12 -15.04
N PRO A 84 -27.32 7.32 -14.73
CA PRO A 84 -26.51 8.53 -14.73
C PRO A 84 -25.35 8.40 -13.72
N ARG A 85 -24.11 8.60 -14.19
CA ARG A 85 -22.85 8.54 -13.40
C ARG A 85 -22.38 7.14 -12.98
N ASP A 86 -22.94 6.11 -13.59
CA ASP A 86 -22.61 4.71 -13.29
C ASP A 86 -21.21 4.28 -13.75
N GLY A 87 -20.60 5.03 -14.68
CA GLY A 87 -19.25 4.76 -15.19
C GLY A 87 -18.47 6.03 -15.56
N ALA A 88 -17.16 5.87 -15.77
CA ALA A 88 -16.30 6.95 -16.26
C ALA A 88 -16.55 7.24 -17.76
N CYS A 89 -16.47 8.51 -18.16
CA CYS A 89 -16.59 8.91 -19.57
C CYS A 89 -15.21 9.27 -20.15
N TRP A 90 -14.54 8.30 -20.78
CA TRP A 90 -13.20 8.49 -21.36
C TRP A 90 -13.21 9.14 -22.74
N ALA A 91 -14.37 9.23 -23.39
CA ALA A 91 -14.49 9.86 -24.70
C ALA A 91 -13.87 11.27 -24.76
N PHE A 92 -13.99 12.06 -23.68
CA PHE A 92 -13.41 13.40 -23.55
C PHE A 92 -11.88 13.43 -23.45
N ILE A 93 -11.25 12.31 -23.13
CA ILE A 93 -9.80 12.21 -22.91
C ILE A 93 -9.10 11.76 -24.21
N ARG A 94 -9.84 11.22 -25.20
CA ARG A 94 -9.30 10.74 -26.48
C ARG A 94 -9.45 11.69 -27.69
N GLY A 95 -10.15 12.83 -27.59
CA GLY A 95 -10.21 13.88 -28.64
C GLY A 95 -11.24 14.94 -28.22
N SER A 96 -11.13 16.27 -28.43
CA SER A 96 -10.63 17.08 -29.55
C SER A 96 -10.94 16.54 -30.93
#